data_AF-A0A972SQ06-F1
#
_entry.id   AF-A0A972SQ06-F1
#
_cell.length_a   1.000
_cell.length_b   1.000
_cell.length_c   1.000
_cell.angle_alpha   90.00
_cell.angle_beta   90.00
_cell.angle_gamma   90.00
#
_symmetry.space_group_name_H-M   'P 1'
#
loop_
_entity.id
_entity.type
_entity.pdbx_description
1 polymer ?
#
loop_
_entity_poly.entity_id
_entity_poly.type
_entity_poly.pdbx_seq_one_letter_code
_entity_poly.pdbx_strand_id
1 'polypeptide(L)'
;MIRRYLVLPPLALGLVILQTSIVEVFTAERLSLELTTVAVIYAGLFMETGRGAVLTFLMGYFMDALITPFPGLYILTYGIIFFGLSSVSARVYSTKTFFLISITFLSVLAEGIILVSIYYIIYDMNVLVTGLKIYLPQACILSGLSPTIFHFCRRLELEGYGNGKSAQQAQWP
;
A
#
# COMPACT_ATOMS: atom_id res chain seq x y z
N MET A 1 -7.94 11.71 20.69
CA MET A 1 -6.91 10.85 20.06
C MET A 1 -7.34 9.38 19.95
N ILE A 2 -7.83 8.73 21.02
CA ILE A 2 -8.20 7.29 21.06
C ILE A 2 -9.19 6.84 19.95
N ARG A 3 -10.28 7.59 19.73
CA ARG A 3 -11.33 7.19 18.75
C ARG A 3 -10.83 7.10 17.30
N ARG A 4 -9.73 7.80 16.96
CA ARG A 4 -9.16 7.83 15.61
C ARG A 4 -8.32 6.59 15.29
N TYR A 5 -7.66 6.00 16.28
CA TYR A 5 -6.93 4.74 16.12
C TYR A 5 -7.86 3.53 16.15
N LEU A 6 -9.05 3.65 16.74
CA LEU A 6 -10.02 2.56 16.84
C LEU A 6 -10.69 2.20 15.50
N VAL A 7 -10.74 3.14 14.55
CA VAL A 7 -11.37 2.96 13.23
C VAL A 7 -10.38 2.41 12.19
N LEU A 8 -9.07 2.58 12.41
CA LEU A 8 -8.03 2.04 11.52
C LEU A 8 -8.09 0.50 11.38
N PRO A 9 -8.22 -0.28 12.48
CA PRO A 9 -8.29 -1.74 12.40
C PRO A 9 -9.44 -2.30 11.59
N PRO A 10 -10.71 -1.91 11.81
CA PRO A 10 -11.81 -2.43 11.01
C PRO A 10 -11.70 -1.99 9.55
N LEU A 11 -11.14 -0.80 9.27
CA LEU A 11 -10.92 -0.34 7.89
C LEU A 11 -9.83 -1.14 7.18
N ALA A 12 -8.71 -1.40 7.86
CA ALA A 12 -7.63 -2.23 7.34
C ALA A 12 -8.09 -3.66 7.07
N LEU A 13 -8.80 -4.25 8.02
CA LEU A 13 -9.36 -5.59 7.89
C LEU A 13 -10.38 -5.63 6.74
N GLY A 14 -11.28 -4.66 6.65
CA GLY A 14 -12.25 -4.54 5.56
C GLY A 14 -11.59 -4.41 4.18
N LEU A 15 -10.48 -3.66 4.09
CA LEU A 15 -9.72 -3.55 2.84
C LEU A 15 -9.06 -4.87 2.45
N VAL A 16 -8.51 -5.61 3.42
CA VAL A 16 -7.88 -6.92 3.18
C VAL A 16 -8.92 -7.98 2.78
N ILE A 17 -10.11 -7.96 3.38
CA ILE A 17 -11.21 -8.84 2.96
C ILE A 17 -11.70 -8.45 1.55
N LEU A 18 -11.85 -7.15 1.28
CA LEU A 18 -12.32 -6.69 -0.01
C LEU A 18 -11.33 -7.05 -1.12
N GLN A 19 -10.02 -6.85 -0.92
CA GLN A 19 -9.04 -7.22 -1.94
C GLN A 19 -9.01 -8.73 -2.17
N THR A 20 -9.09 -9.56 -1.13
CA THR A 20 -9.06 -11.02 -1.27
C THR A 20 -10.29 -11.50 -2.04
N SER A 21 -11.46 -10.93 -1.75
CA SER A 21 -12.70 -11.22 -2.48
C SER A 21 -12.66 -10.76 -3.93
N ILE A 22 -12.12 -9.56 -4.23
CA ILE A 22 -12.01 -9.05 -5.60
C ILE A 22 -11.04 -9.92 -6.41
N VAL A 23 -9.89 -10.26 -5.83
CA VAL A 23 -8.88 -11.09 -6.50
C VAL A 23 -9.45 -12.49 -6.79
N GLU A 24 -10.18 -13.09 -5.86
CA GLU A 24 -10.83 -14.39 -6.05
C GLU A 24 -11.91 -14.37 -7.16
N VAL A 25 -12.67 -13.27 -7.28
CA VAL A 25 -13.76 -13.15 -8.26
C VAL A 25 -13.27 -12.73 -9.66
N PHE A 26 -12.33 -11.79 -9.75
CA PHE A 26 -11.91 -11.22 -11.04
C PHE A 26 -10.73 -11.94 -11.69
N THR A 27 -9.95 -12.65 -10.90
CA THR A 27 -8.69 -13.20 -11.37
C THR A 27 -8.66 -14.70 -11.14
N ALA A 28 -8.74 -15.46 -12.24
CA ALA A 28 -8.37 -16.88 -12.28
C ALA A 28 -6.87 -17.08 -11.99
N GLU A 29 -6.45 -16.84 -10.74
CA GLU A 29 -5.14 -17.10 -10.13
C GLU A 29 -3.88 -16.42 -10.76
N ARG A 30 -4.04 -15.58 -11.78
CA ARG A 30 -2.90 -15.02 -12.55
C ARG A 30 -2.48 -13.58 -12.25
N LEU A 31 -3.30 -12.81 -11.56
CA LEU A 31 -3.18 -11.36 -11.36
C LEU A 31 -3.67 -10.97 -9.96
N SER A 32 -2.80 -11.09 -8.96
CA SER A 32 -3.08 -10.54 -7.63
C SER A 32 -2.96 -9.02 -7.70
N LEU A 33 -4.06 -8.30 -7.47
CA LEU A 33 -4.02 -6.84 -7.30
C LEU A 33 -3.89 -6.53 -5.81
N GLU A 34 -2.69 -6.22 -5.35
CA GLU A 34 -2.44 -5.88 -3.95
C GLU A 34 -2.79 -4.41 -3.68
N LEU A 35 -4.05 -4.19 -3.31
CA LEU A 35 -4.55 -2.87 -2.91
C LEU A 35 -3.95 -2.42 -1.56
N THR A 36 -3.55 -3.35 -0.70
CA THR A 36 -2.84 -3.08 0.55
C THR A 36 -1.56 -2.30 0.34
N THR A 37 -0.79 -2.62 -0.70
CA THR A 37 0.45 -1.91 -1.01
C THR A 37 0.17 -0.46 -1.38
N VAL A 38 -0.88 -0.19 -2.15
CA VAL A 38 -1.28 1.18 -2.48
C VAL A 38 -1.67 1.97 -1.22
N ALA A 39 -2.34 1.33 -0.26
CA ALA A 39 -2.63 1.95 1.02
C ALA A 39 -1.36 2.27 1.83
N VAL A 40 -0.36 1.37 1.83
CA VAL A 40 0.96 1.60 2.44
C VAL A 40 1.70 2.75 1.76
N ILE A 41 1.64 2.83 0.43
CA ILE A 41 2.26 3.92 -0.34
C ILE A 41 1.61 5.26 0.01
N TYR A 42 0.28 5.31 0.08
CA TYR A 42 -0.44 6.50 0.54
C TYR A 42 -0.04 6.90 1.95
N ALA A 43 0.04 5.93 2.87
CA ALA A 43 0.45 6.15 4.25
C ALA A 43 1.87 6.72 4.34
N GLY A 44 2.81 6.21 3.53
CA GLY A 44 4.19 6.67 3.51
C GLY A 44 4.39 8.07 2.92
N LEU A 45 3.52 8.47 1.99
CA LEU A 45 3.63 9.75 1.29
C LEU A 45 2.83 10.89 1.95
N PHE A 46 1.60 10.62 2.40
CA PHE A 46 0.64 11.67 2.77
C PHE A 46 0.26 11.69 4.26
N MET A 47 0.38 10.58 4.97
CA MET A 47 0.04 10.54 6.40
C MET A 47 1.20 10.99 7.29
N GLU A 48 0.86 11.47 8.48
CA GLU A 48 1.83 11.70 9.56
C GLU A 48 2.53 10.38 9.93
N THR A 49 3.86 10.41 10.08
CA THR A 49 4.71 9.21 10.22
C THR A 49 4.20 8.22 11.26
N GLY A 50 3.74 8.69 12.41
CA GLY A 50 3.21 7.81 13.47
C GLY A 50 1.91 7.09 13.08
N ARG A 51 1.00 7.75 12.36
CA ARG A 51 -0.27 7.15 11.92
C ARG A 51 -0.06 6.25 10.72
N GLY A 52 0.78 6.69 9.79
CA GLY A 52 1.16 5.89 8.62
C GLY A 52 1.85 4.60 9.03
N ALA A 53 2.77 4.64 10.02
CA ALA A 53 3.45 3.46 10.53
C ALA A 53 2.47 2.44 11.13
N VAL A 54 1.47 2.90 11.90
CA VAL A 54 0.43 2.02 12.46
C VAL A 54 -0.41 1.38 11.35
N LEU A 55 -0.81 2.14 10.33
CA LEU A 55 -1.59 1.61 9.22
C LEU A 55 -0.77 0.57 8.44
N THR A 56 0.48 0.86 8.12
CA THR A 56 1.42 -0.05 7.44
C THR A 56 1.61 -1.33 8.23
N PHE A 57 1.87 -1.23 9.53
CA PHE A 57 2.01 -2.40 10.40
C PHE A 57 0.75 -3.27 10.38
N LEU A 58 -0.42 -2.64 10.43
CA LEU A 58 -1.69 -3.35 10.48
C LEU A 58 -2.03 -4.03 9.15
N MET A 59 -1.74 -3.39 8.02
CA MET A 59 -1.84 -4.01 6.70
C MET A 59 -0.90 -5.19 6.56
N GLY A 60 0.37 -5.03 6.96
CA GLY A 60 1.34 -6.11 6.93
C GLY A 60 0.92 -7.28 7.81
N TYR A 61 0.44 -7.00 9.01
CA TYR A 61 -0.03 -8.02 9.96
C TYR A 61 -1.21 -8.81 9.42
N PHE A 62 -2.21 -8.15 8.82
CA PHE A 62 -3.36 -8.85 8.26
C PHE A 62 -3.00 -9.66 7.00
N MET A 63 -2.10 -9.15 6.15
CA MET A 63 -1.57 -9.92 5.02
C MET A 63 -0.84 -11.18 5.50
N ASP A 64 0.02 -11.02 6.50
CA ASP A 64 0.77 -12.12 7.12
C ASP A 64 -0.13 -13.15 7.83
N ALA A 65 -1.27 -12.72 8.36
CA ALA A 65 -2.20 -13.61 9.05
C ALA A 65 -3.15 -14.34 8.10
N LEU A 66 -3.50 -13.75 6.95
CA LEU A 66 -4.57 -14.24 6.08
C LEU A 66 -4.07 -14.87 4.77
N ILE A 67 -2.93 -14.42 4.24
CA ILE A 67 -2.48 -14.80 2.90
C ILE A 67 -1.22 -15.66 2.96
N THR A 68 -0.24 -15.27 3.78
CA THR A 68 1.05 -15.95 3.79
C THR A 68 1.19 -16.98 4.90
N PRO A 69 1.88 -18.10 4.63
CA PRO A 69 2.18 -19.10 5.65
C PRO A 69 3.28 -18.64 6.62
N PHE A 70 4.10 -17.64 6.24
CA PHE A 70 5.15 -17.09 7.08
C PHE A 70 4.72 -15.77 7.71
N PRO A 71 4.63 -15.70 9.06
CA PRO A 71 4.34 -14.45 9.74
C PRO A 71 5.54 -13.49 9.65
N GLY A 72 5.27 -12.22 9.39
CA GLY A 72 6.24 -11.13 9.38
C GLY A 72 6.81 -10.74 8.02
N LEU A 73 6.47 -11.47 6.95
CA LEU A 73 7.04 -11.25 5.61
C LEU A 73 6.49 -9.97 4.98
N TYR A 74 5.17 -9.78 5.02
CA TYR A 74 4.51 -8.54 4.58
C TYR A 74 4.76 -7.39 5.55
N ILE A 75 4.79 -7.62 6.88
CA ILE A 75 5.15 -6.56 7.85
C ILE A 75 6.51 -5.96 7.52
N LEU A 76 7.52 -6.79 7.25
CA LEU A 76 8.87 -6.32 6.91
C LEU A 76 8.90 -5.61 5.56
N THR A 77 8.29 -6.22 4.55
CA THR A 77 8.27 -5.67 3.18
C THR A 77 7.58 -4.30 3.14
N TYR A 78 6.40 -4.20 3.77
CA TYR A 78 5.66 -2.94 3.88
C TYR A 78 6.37 -1.91 4.75
N GLY A 79 7.06 -2.35 5.81
CA GLY A 79 7.92 -1.49 6.61
C GLY A 79 9.01 -0.83 5.76
N ILE A 80 9.75 -1.61 4.98
CA ILE A 80 10.83 -1.10 4.10
C ILE A 80 10.27 -0.08 3.11
N ILE A 81 9.16 -0.41 2.45
CA ILE A 81 8.50 0.48 1.49
C ILE A 81 8.05 1.78 2.17
N PHE A 82 7.40 1.68 3.33
CA PHE A 82 6.93 2.84 4.09
C PHE A 82 8.07 3.77 4.51
N PHE A 83 9.16 3.24 5.08
CA PHE A 83 10.30 4.06 5.49
C PHE A 83 11.00 4.72 4.29
N GLY A 84 11.11 4.00 3.17
CA GLY A 84 11.63 4.54 1.92
C GLY A 84 10.78 5.73 1.44
N LEU A 85 9.46 5.56 1.42
CA LEU A 85 8.52 6.59 0.98
C LEU A 85 8.43 7.78 1.93
N SER A 86 8.44 7.56 3.25
CA SER A 86 8.47 8.66 4.23
C SER A 86 9.73 9.51 4.08
N SER A 87 10.87 8.90 3.76
CA SER A 87 12.11 9.62 3.47
C SER A 87 12.02 10.44 2.18
N VAL A 88 11.38 9.89 1.15
CA VAL A 88 11.14 10.57 -0.13
C VAL A 88 10.15 11.72 0.02
N SER A 89 9.07 11.53 0.78
CA SER A 89 8.05 12.55 1.06
C SER A 89 8.66 13.78 1.76
N ALA A 90 9.58 13.56 2.70
CA ALA A 90 10.31 14.64 3.35
C ALA A 90 11.20 15.47 2.41
N ARG A 91 11.60 14.91 1.25
CA ARG A 91 12.52 15.56 0.30
C ARG A 91 11.84 16.07 -0.97
N VAL A 92 10.72 15.47 -1.38
CA VAL A 92 10.08 15.73 -2.67
C VAL A 92 8.59 16.02 -2.45
N TYR A 93 8.26 17.31 -2.33
CA TYR A 93 6.89 17.80 -2.18
C TYR A 93 6.24 18.13 -3.54
N SER A 94 6.59 17.40 -4.60
CA SER A 94 6.05 17.65 -5.93
C SER A 94 4.90 16.70 -6.23
N THR A 95 3.67 17.18 -6.04
CA THR A 95 2.40 16.45 -6.26
C THR A 95 2.09 16.22 -7.74
N LYS A 96 3.11 16.11 -8.60
CA LYS A 96 2.91 15.86 -10.03
C LYS A 96 2.40 14.44 -10.23
N THR A 97 1.36 14.28 -11.02
CA THR A 97 0.76 12.97 -11.33
C THR A 97 1.79 11.95 -11.81
N PHE A 98 2.74 12.37 -12.65
CA PHE A 98 3.84 11.52 -13.12
C PHE A 98 4.74 11.00 -11.99
N PHE A 99 4.98 11.80 -10.95
CA PHE A 99 5.77 11.39 -9.80
C PHE A 99 5.03 10.31 -8.99
N LEU A 100 3.72 10.47 -8.77
CA LEU A 100 2.90 9.49 -8.05
C LEU A 100 2.80 8.15 -8.80
N ILE A 101 2.66 8.19 -10.13
CA ILE A 101 2.66 6.97 -10.95
C ILE A 101 4.02 6.27 -10.85
N SER A 102 5.12 7.03 -11.02
CA SER A 102 6.47 6.47 -11.01
C SER A 102 6.86 5.88 -9.64
N ILE A 103 6.54 6.58 -8.55
CA ILE A 103 6.86 6.09 -7.21
C ILE A 103 6.01 4.85 -6.86
N THR A 104 4.72 4.84 -7.25
CA THR A 104 3.86 3.69 -7.02
C THR A 104 4.33 2.48 -7.82
N PHE A 105 4.70 2.67 -9.09
CA PHE A 105 5.26 1.61 -9.92
C PHE A 105 6.52 1.02 -9.29
N LEU A 106 7.45 1.88 -8.84
CA LEU A 106 8.70 1.43 -8.24
C LEU A 106 8.46 0.70 -6.91
N SER A 107 7.52 1.17 -6.09
CA SER A 107 7.18 0.54 -4.81
C SER A 107 6.54 -0.83 -4.98
N VAL A 108 5.58 -0.98 -5.90
CA VAL A 108 4.95 -2.29 -6.18
C VAL A 108 5.96 -3.26 -6.81
N LEU A 109 6.86 -2.76 -7.68
CA LEU A 109 7.92 -3.59 -8.24
C LEU A 109 8.93 -4.02 -7.16
N ALA A 110 9.30 -3.11 -6.26
CA ALA A 110 10.19 -3.41 -5.13
C ALA A 110 9.59 -4.44 -4.19
N GLU A 111 8.29 -4.33 -3.87
CA GLU A 111 7.55 -5.37 -3.14
C GLU A 111 7.71 -6.72 -3.83
N GLY A 112 7.34 -6.81 -5.12
CA GLY A 112 7.42 -8.06 -5.87
C GLY A 112 8.84 -8.67 -5.86
N ILE A 113 9.88 -7.84 -6.03
CA ILE A 113 11.28 -8.29 -5.98
C ILE A 113 11.63 -8.82 -4.58
N ILE A 114 11.28 -8.10 -3.51
CA ILE A 114 11.55 -8.51 -2.13
C ILE A 114 10.85 -9.85 -1.84
N LEU A 115 9.55 -9.95 -2.14
CA LEU A 115 8.76 -11.15 -1.92
C LEU A 115 9.36 -12.34 -2.68
N VAL A 116 9.57 -12.20 -3.99
CA VAL A 116 10.13 -13.27 -4.84
C VAL A 116 11.52 -13.71 -4.36
N SER A 117 12.35 -12.77 -3.91
CA SER A 117 13.70 -13.09 -3.40
C SER A 117 13.62 -13.89 -2.09
N ILE A 118 12.74 -13.50 -1.17
CA ILE A 118 12.53 -14.22 0.10
C ILE A 118 11.97 -15.62 -0.17
N TYR A 119 10.99 -15.74 -1.08
CA TYR A 119 10.44 -17.03 -1.47
C TYR A 119 11.48 -17.93 -2.11
N TYR A 120 12.35 -17.40 -2.96
CA TYR A 120 13.46 -18.15 -3.54
C TYR A 120 14.42 -18.68 -2.46
N ILE A 121 14.79 -17.84 -1.49
CA ILE A 121 15.72 -18.23 -0.41
C ILE A 121 15.11 -19.31 0.50
N ILE A 122 13.82 -19.21 0.82
CA ILE A 122 13.17 -20.11 1.79
C ILE A 122 12.79 -21.45 1.14
N TYR A 123 12.24 -21.42 -0.07
CA TYR A 123 11.67 -22.61 -0.71
C TYR A 123 12.56 -23.22 -1.80
N ASP A 124 13.67 -22.58 -2.16
CA ASP A 124 14.54 -22.97 -3.29
C ASP A 124 13.78 -23.13 -4.62
N MET A 125 12.61 -22.51 -4.71
CA MET A 125 11.73 -22.55 -5.88
C MET A 125 12.12 -21.42 -6.82
N ASN A 126 12.38 -21.74 -8.08
CA ASN A 126 12.72 -20.75 -9.09
C ASN A 126 11.47 -20.00 -9.58
N VAL A 127 10.90 -19.17 -8.69
CA VAL A 127 9.67 -18.40 -8.91
C VAL A 127 9.90 -17.04 -9.57
N LEU A 128 11.12 -16.74 -10.01
CA LEU A 128 11.48 -15.46 -10.62
C LEU A 128 10.62 -15.12 -11.85
N VAL A 129 10.48 -16.07 -12.78
CA VAL A 129 9.72 -15.86 -14.04
C VAL A 129 8.23 -15.73 -13.75
N THR A 130 7.70 -16.55 -12.83
CA THR A 130 6.28 -16.51 -12.44
C THR A 130 5.97 -15.22 -11.68
N GLY A 131 6.80 -14.85 -10.71
CA GLY A 131 6.68 -13.61 -9.96
C GLY A 131 6.72 -12.38 -10.86
N LEU A 132 7.70 -12.27 -11.76
CA LEU A 132 7.75 -11.16 -12.72
C LEU A 132 6.51 -11.11 -13.62
N LYS A 133 5.99 -12.25 -14.06
CA LYS A 133 4.75 -12.30 -14.86
C LYS A 133 3.51 -11.81 -14.10
N ILE A 134 3.51 -11.87 -12.77
CA ILE A 134 2.41 -11.42 -11.92
C ILE A 134 2.61 -9.95 -11.50
N TYR A 135 3.75 -9.64 -10.88
CA TYR A 135 4.01 -8.31 -10.30
C TYR A 135 4.20 -7.21 -11.33
N LEU A 136 4.71 -7.53 -12.53
CA LEU A 136 4.97 -6.52 -13.56
C LEU A 136 3.67 -5.94 -14.17
N PRO A 137 2.70 -6.74 -14.63
CA PRO A 137 1.40 -6.19 -15.06
C PRO A 137 0.62 -5.58 -13.88
N GLN A 138 0.73 -6.15 -12.67
CA GLN A 138 0.16 -5.58 -11.46
C GLN A 138 0.69 -4.17 -11.19
N ALA A 139 2.01 -3.95 -11.26
CA ALA A 139 2.64 -2.65 -11.07
C ALA A 139 2.16 -1.63 -12.11
N CYS A 140 2.02 -2.02 -13.37
CA CYS A 140 1.45 -1.17 -14.42
C CYS A 140 0.01 -0.74 -14.12
N ILE A 141 -0.84 -1.69 -13.72
CA ILE A 141 -2.26 -1.41 -13.44
C ILE A 141 -2.41 -0.52 -12.20
N LEU A 142 -1.75 -0.89 -11.09
CA LEU A 142 -1.84 -0.14 -9.82
C LEU A 142 -1.21 1.24 -9.92
N SER A 143 -0.09 1.39 -10.63
CA SER A 143 0.51 2.71 -10.85
C SER A 143 -0.40 3.63 -11.66
N GLY A 144 -1.08 3.12 -12.69
CA GLY A 144 -2.07 3.89 -13.46
C GLY A 144 -3.32 4.25 -12.64
N LEU A 145 -3.79 3.34 -11.79
CA LEU A 145 -4.92 3.57 -10.89
C LEU A 145 -4.57 4.42 -9.65
N SER A 146 -3.28 4.56 -9.32
CA SER A 146 -2.80 5.24 -8.12
C SER A 146 -3.37 6.65 -7.91
N PRO A 147 -3.45 7.55 -8.91
CA PRO A 147 -3.94 8.90 -8.68
C PRO A 147 -5.41 8.91 -8.28
N THR A 148 -6.20 8.01 -8.89
CA THR A 148 -7.63 7.85 -8.61
C THR A 148 -7.82 7.28 -7.21
N ILE A 149 -7.10 6.21 -6.86
CA ILE A 149 -7.18 5.60 -5.52
C ILE A 149 -6.76 6.61 -4.44
N PHE A 150 -5.67 7.36 -4.65
CA PHE A 150 -5.24 8.39 -3.70
C PHE A 150 -6.27 9.51 -3.54
N HIS A 151 -6.96 9.88 -4.62
CA HIS A 151 -8.06 10.84 -4.53
C HIS A 151 -9.22 10.31 -3.66
N PHE A 152 -9.60 9.04 -3.84
CA PHE A 152 -10.60 8.38 -3.00
C PHE A 152 -10.17 8.27 -1.54
N CYS A 153 -8.94 7.84 -1.27
CA CYS A 153 -8.39 7.76 0.09
C CYS A 153 -8.42 9.13 0.78
N ARG A 154 -8.04 10.20 0.08
CA ARG A 154 -8.11 11.57 0.61
C ARG A 154 -9.56 11.98 0.90
N ARG A 155 -10.51 11.62 0.05
CA ARG A 155 -11.93 11.91 0.28
C ARG A 155 -12.46 11.19 1.52
N LEU A 156 -12.13 9.91 1.69
CA LEU A 156 -12.49 9.14 2.88
C LEU A 156 -11.82 9.69 4.14
N GLU A 157 -10.57 10.14 4.04
CA GLU A 157 -9.89 10.81 5.14
C GLU A 157 -10.59 12.13 5.49
N LEU A 158 -11.00 12.95 4.50
CA LEU A 158 -11.72 14.21 4.71
C LEU A 158 -13.14 13.99 5.30
N GLU A 159 -13.87 12.99 4.83
CA GLU A 159 -15.22 12.64 5.30
C GLU A 159 -15.18 12.01 6.70
N GLY A 160 -14.19 11.16 6.99
CA GLY A 160 -13.90 10.67 8.35
C GLY A 160 -13.35 11.75 9.29
N TYR A 161 -12.90 12.89 8.72
CA TYR A 161 -12.38 14.08 9.40
C TYR A 161 -13.40 15.23 9.45
N GLY A 162 -14.70 14.92 9.37
CA GLY A 162 -15.75 15.88 9.65
C GLY A 162 -15.58 16.54 11.03
N ASN A 163 -15.17 17.81 11.00
CA ASN A 163 -15.05 18.78 12.10
C ASN A 163 -13.65 18.90 12.78
N GLY A 164 -12.75 19.68 12.16
CA GLY A 164 -11.66 20.27 12.95
C GLY A 164 -10.41 20.79 12.25
N LYS A 165 -10.34 20.93 10.91
CA LYS A 165 -9.29 21.75 10.24
C LYS A 165 -9.67 22.15 8.81
N SER A 166 -10.76 22.89 8.71
CA SER A 166 -11.18 23.62 7.51
C SER A 166 -10.33 24.88 7.26
N ALA A 167 -9.03 24.92 7.59
CA ALA A 167 -8.32 26.22 7.66
C ALA A 167 -6.80 26.24 7.37
N GLN A 168 -6.16 25.22 6.78
CA GLN A 168 -4.72 25.35 6.50
C GLN A 168 -4.16 24.74 5.20
N GLN A 169 -4.99 24.30 4.26
CA GLN A 169 -4.56 23.99 2.88
C GLN A 169 -5.40 24.73 1.83
N ALA A 170 -5.96 25.90 2.20
CA ALA A 170 -6.59 26.85 1.30
C ALA A 170 -5.59 27.90 0.73
N GLN A 171 -4.30 27.57 0.69
CA GLN A 171 -3.30 28.45 0.09
C GLN A 171 -2.43 27.65 -0.87
N TRP A 172 -2.98 27.53 -2.07
CA TRP A 172 -2.33 27.10 -3.29
C TRP A 172 -1.90 28.36 -4.05
N PRO A 173 -0.70 28.41 -4.64
CA PRO A 173 -0.54 28.88 -6.01
C PRO A 173 -0.89 27.78 -7.02
#